data_AF-A0A7C0XZT8-F1
#
_entry.id   AF-A0A7C0XZT8-F1
#
_cell.length_a   1.000
_cell.length_b   1.000
_cell.length_c   1.000
_cell.angle_alpha   90.00
_cell.angle_beta   90.00
_cell.angle_gamma   90.00
#
_symmetry.space_group_name_H-M   'P 1'
#
loop_
_entity.id
_entity.type
_entity.pdbx_description
1 polymer ?
#
loop_
_entity_poly.entity_id
_entity_poly.type
_entity_poly.pdbx_seq_one_letter_code
_entity_poly.pdbx_strand_id
1 'polypeptide(L)'
;MMFKEEAIRKIKEKLAEWEKEVLEPILKKVPERKREFLTEQGFSVKRVYSPVDLAERGWDYLDKLGFPGDYPFTRGVYPTMYRGRLWTIRQYAGFGSAEDTNKRYRYLLSIGQTGLSMAFDLPTQLGLDPDHPLAYYEVGKVGVSMPTVVEMNIVFKDIPMDKITTSMTINATAIEVLSMYVVVAESRGIDRRVLRGTIQNDILKEYVARNNYIYPPYPSMRYATDAIMYCVKEIPKWNPISISGYHFEEAGATPAQEVAFTLADAIEYVNWVIKRGMNVDEFAPRLSFFFAARTNFFEQIAKFRAARRVWAKIMKERFGAKKPRSMILRFHVQTAGVQLTAQQPEVNIIRTTIQALAAVLGGAQSLHVNSYDEALSLPTEKAVELSVRVQQVIAYESGVVDTIDPLGGSYYIEWLTDMMEEEIWKILDQIERLGGMLRAIELGWPQREIAKSAYEHQLKVERGEIPVIGVNMFVKEEVPRIEVLKVDPAARERVIKRLNEIRKSRDEMKVRDALNEVRKVAEKEDVNIFPYILNAVRVKATLGEISKTLREVWGEWKAPEVF
;
A
#
# COMPACT_ATOMS: atom_id res chain seq x y z
N MET A 1 -35.26 -5.88 12.25
CA MET A 1 -34.86 -7.03 11.41
C MET A 1 -35.09 -6.66 9.95
N MET A 2 -34.04 -6.73 9.12
CA MET A 2 -34.12 -6.37 7.69
C MET A 2 -35.08 -7.26 6.89
N PHE A 3 -35.26 -8.51 7.31
CA PHE A 3 -36.08 -9.50 6.63
C PHE A 3 -37.29 -9.89 7.48
N LYS A 4 -38.48 -9.95 6.87
CA LYS A 4 -39.70 -10.47 7.54
C LYS A 4 -39.56 -11.98 7.72
N GLU A 5 -39.79 -12.49 8.93
CA GLU A 5 -39.65 -13.92 9.25
C GLU A 5 -40.43 -14.82 8.29
N GLU A 6 -41.66 -14.45 7.96
CA GLU A 6 -42.50 -15.17 6.99
C GLU A 6 -41.86 -15.27 5.60
N ALA A 7 -41.20 -14.20 5.14
CA ALA A 7 -40.52 -14.20 3.84
C ALA A 7 -39.29 -15.12 3.87
N ILE A 8 -38.52 -15.09 4.96
CA ILE A 8 -37.37 -15.99 5.15
C ILE A 8 -37.82 -17.44 5.18
N ARG A 9 -38.91 -17.77 5.88
CA ARG A 9 -39.48 -19.13 5.91
C ARG A 9 -39.83 -19.62 4.50
N LYS A 10 -40.54 -18.82 3.71
CA LYS A 10 -40.89 -19.16 2.32
C LYS A 10 -39.66 -19.38 1.44
N ILE A 11 -38.62 -18.56 1.60
CA ILE A 11 -37.37 -18.72 0.85
C ILE A 11 -36.68 -20.03 1.24
N LYS A 12 -36.62 -20.36 2.54
CA LYS A 12 -36.07 -21.64 3.02
C LYS A 12 -36.79 -22.84 2.44
N GLU A 13 -38.13 -22.82 2.47
CA GLU A 13 -38.95 -23.88 1.88
C GLU A 13 -38.68 -24.03 0.38
N LYS A 14 -38.62 -22.91 -0.36
CA LYS A 14 -38.36 -22.95 -1.80
C LYS A 14 -36.93 -23.36 -2.15
N LEU A 15 -35.94 -23.01 -1.32
CA LEU A 15 -34.56 -23.47 -1.48
C LEU A 15 -34.48 -24.99 -1.33
N ALA A 16 -35.09 -25.56 -0.30
CA ALA A 16 -35.13 -27.01 -0.10
C ALA A 16 -35.84 -27.74 -1.26
N GLU A 17 -36.93 -27.18 -1.77
CA GLU A 17 -37.61 -27.69 -2.96
C GLU A 17 -36.70 -27.63 -4.20
N TRP A 18 -36.00 -26.51 -4.43
CA TRP A 18 -35.06 -26.35 -5.54
C TRP A 18 -33.88 -27.33 -5.45
N GLU A 19 -33.33 -27.52 -4.24
CA GLU A 19 -32.23 -28.47 -4.01
C GLU A 19 -32.63 -29.88 -4.43
N LYS A 20 -33.81 -30.33 -4.01
CA LYS A 20 -34.30 -31.68 -4.30
C LYS A 20 -34.75 -31.85 -5.75
N GLU A 21 -35.57 -30.94 -6.25
CA GLU A 21 -36.29 -31.14 -7.52
C GLU A 21 -35.51 -30.62 -8.74
N VAL A 22 -34.55 -29.71 -8.55
CA VAL A 22 -33.77 -29.10 -9.65
C VAL A 22 -32.28 -29.43 -9.55
N LEU A 23 -31.66 -29.21 -8.40
CA LEU A 23 -30.20 -29.35 -8.26
C LEU A 23 -29.76 -30.82 -8.22
N GLU A 24 -30.33 -31.65 -7.36
CA GLU A 24 -29.94 -33.06 -7.20
C GLU A 24 -29.98 -33.87 -8.52
N PRO A 25 -31.03 -33.76 -9.36
CA PRO A 25 -31.07 -34.46 -10.65
C PRO A 25 -29.94 -34.04 -11.59
N ILE A 26 -29.55 -32.76 -11.56
CA ILE A 26 -28.43 -32.24 -12.35
C ILE A 26 -27.11 -32.72 -11.79
N LEU A 27 -26.88 -32.68 -10.47
CA LEU A 27 -25.63 -33.14 -9.86
C LEU A 27 -25.36 -34.63 -10.11
N LYS A 28 -26.41 -35.46 -10.20
CA LYS A 28 -26.29 -36.88 -10.57
C LYS A 28 -25.84 -37.08 -12.02
N LYS A 29 -26.18 -36.15 -12.92
CA LYS A 29 -25.80 -36.21 -14.35
C LYS A 29 -24.47 -35.53 -14.63
N VAL A 30 -24.26 -34.37 -14.03
CA VAL A 30 -23.10 -33.49 -14.20
C VAL A 30 -22.69 -33.01 -12.80
N PRO A 31 -21.74 -33.71 -12.14
CA PRO A 31 -21.22 -33.27 -10.87
C PRO A 31 -20.43 -31.97 -11.04
N GLU A 32 -20.28 -31.23 -9.95
CA GLU A 32 -19.48 -30.02 -9.96
C GLU A 32 -17.99 -30.33 -10.11
N ARG A 33 -17.25 -29.34 -10.63
CA ARG A 33 -15.81 -29.46 -10.93
C ARG A 33 -14.94 -29.67 -9.69
N LYS A 34 -15.42 -29.30 -8.51
CA LYS A 34 -14.74 -29.47 -7.23
C LYS A 34 -15.75 -29.95 -6.21
N ARG A 35 -15.27 -30.77 -5.26
CA ARG A 35 -16.07 -31.18 -4.09
C ARG A 35 -16.40 -29.98 -3.20
N GLU A 36 -15.48 -29.03 -3.12
CA GLU A 36 -15.62 -27.79 -2.36
C GLU A 36 -15.01 -26.63 -3.14
N PHE A 37 -15.68 -25.48 -3.09
CA PHE A 37 -15.18 -24.22 -3.64
C PHE A 37 -14.71 -23.35 -2.48
N LEU A 38 -13.44 -22.96 -2.51
CA LEU A 38 -12.82 -22.15 -1.47
C LEU A 38 -12.39 -20.80 -2.04
N THR A 39 -12.44 -19.76 -1.20
CA THR A 39 -11.77 -18.48 -1.48
C THR A 39 -10.24 -18.61 -1.26
N GLU A 40 -9.46 -17.57 -1.56
CA GLU A 40 -8.01 -17.59 -1.28
C GLU A 40 -7.74 -17.63 0.23
N GLN A 41 -8.59 -16.98 1.05
CA GLN A 41 -8.56 -17.08 2.51
C GLN A 41 -8.88 -18.49 3.03
N GLY A 42 -9.56 -19.32 2.22
CA GLY A 42 -10.01 -20.66 2.62
C GLY A 42 -11.44 -20.72 3.13
N PHE A 43 -12.27 -19.69 2.89
CA PHE A 43 -13.70 -19.77 3.23
C PHE A 43 -14.44 -20.67 2.24
N SER A 44 -15.31 -21.55 2.77
CA SER A 44 -16.18 -22.38 1.94
C SER A 44 -17.29 -21.56 1.29
N VAL A 45 -17.37 -21.61 -0.04
CA VAL A 45 -18.30 -20.81 -0.84
C VAL A 45 -19.51 -21.65 -1.23
N LYS A 46 -20.70 -21.22 -0.80
CA LYS A 46 -21.96 -21.82 -1.25
C LYS A 46 -22.18 -21.56 -2.74
N ARG A 47 -22.91 -22.49 -3.38
CA ARG A 47 -23.34 -22.37 -4.78
C ARG A 47 -24.22 -21.14 -5.03
N VAL A 48 -25.10 -20.82 -4.09
CA VAL A 48 -26.00 -19.68 -4.15
C VAL A 48 -26.15 -19.08 -2.76
N TYR A 49 -26.20 -17.75 -2.70
CA TYR A 49 -26.51 -16.98 -1.49
C TYR A 49 -27.85 -16.26 -1.67
N SER A 50 -28.60 -16.15 -0.58
CA SER A 50 -29.96 -15.64 -0.52
C SER A 50 -30.17 -14.75 0.71
N PRO A 51 -31.33 -14.12 0.88
CA PRO A 51 -31.67 -13.40 2.12
C PRO A 51 -31.52 -14.25 3.40
N VAL A 52 -31.67 -15.57 3.29
CA VAL A 52 -31.54 -16.51 4.42
C VAL A 52 -30.15 -16.42 5.04
N ASP A 53 -29.11 -16.36 4.20
CA ASP A 53 -27.70 -16.38 4.63
C ASP A 53 -27.34 -15.16 5.48
N LEU A 54 -27.98 -14.02 5.23
CA LEU A 54 -27.83 -12.82 6.04
C LEU A 54 -28.77 -12.84 7.26
N ALA A 55 -30.02 -13.29 7.09
CA ALA A 55 -30.99 -13.37 8.18
C ALA A 55 -30.50 -14.28 9.33
N GLU A 56 -29.92 -15.42 9.02
CA GLU A 56 -29.37 -16.37 10.01
C GLU A 56 -28.19 -15.80 10.80
N ARG A 57 -27.51 -14.79 10.25
CA ARG A 57 -26.41 -14.06 10.91
C ARG A 57 -26.90 -12.83 11.67
N GLY A 58 -28.22 -12.63 11.78
CA GLY A 58 -28.80 -11.46 12.45
C GLY A 58 -28.47 -10.14 11.76
N TRP A 59 -28.30 -10.15 10.43
CA TRP A 59 -27.78 -9.00 9.68
C TRP A 59 -28.70 -7.79 9.76
N ASP A 60 -28.12 -6.63 10.08
CA ASP A 60 -28.81 -5.34 10.13
C ASP A 60 -28.18 -4.35 9.15
N TYR A 61 -29.02 -3.73 8.33
CA TYR A 61 -28.57 -2.84 7.26
C TYR A 61 -27.84 -1.60 7.80
N LEU A 62 -28.33 -0.99 8.88
CA LEU A 62 -27.79 0.25 9.40
C LEU A 62 -26.48 0.01 10.15
N ASP A 63 -26.35 -1.12 10.86
CA ASP A 63 -25.11 -1.50 11.54
C ASP A 63 -24.01 -1.99 10.58
N LYS A 64 -24.33 -2.93 9.69
CA LYS A 64 -23.32 -3.62 8.88
C LYS A 64 -22.91 -2.86 7.63
N LEU A 65 -23.84 -2.15 7.00
CA LEU A 65 -23.67 -1.57 5.67
C LEU A 65 -23.77 -0.04 5.68
N GLY A 66 -24.90 0.51 6.13
CA GLY A 66 -25.14 1.95 6.25
C GLY A 66 -25.15 2.70 4.91
N PHE A 67 -24.70 3.95 4.96
CA PHE A 67 -24.60 4.85 3.80
C PHE A 67 -23.15 5.26 3.53
N PRO A 68 -22.77 5.54 2.26
CA PRO A 68 -21.42 5.98 1.95
C PRO A 68 -21.10 7.33 2.60
N GLY A 69 -19.87 7.50 3.10
CA GLY A 69 -19.45 8.69 3.84
C GLY A 69 -19.93 8.77 5.28
N ASP A 70 -20.63 7.75 5.78
CA ASP A 70 -21.08 7.64 7.17
C ASP A 70 -20.55 6.38 7.84
N TYR A 71 -20.50 6.36 9.18
CA TYR A 71 -20.03 5.23 9.96
C TYR A 71 -20.89 3.97 9.69
N PRO A 72 -20.31 2.77 9.50
CA PRO A 72 -18.90 2.41 9.63
C PRO A 72 -18.11 2.43 8.30
N PHE A 73 -18.56 3.21 7.32
CA PHE A 73 -17.90 3.48 6.04
C PHE A 73 -17.75 2.27 5.12
N THR A 74 -18.51 1.18 5.35
CA THR A 74 -18.48 -0.04 4.54
C THR A 74 -18.64 0.28 3.05
N ARG A 75 -19.58 1.16 2.68
CA ARG A 75 -19.89 1.55 1.29
C ARG A 75 -18.94 2.60 0.68
N GLY A 76 -17.91 3.01 1.42
CA GLY A 76 -16.95 4.02 1.00
C GLY A 76 -16.87 5.22 1.94
N VAL A 77 -15.71 5.87 1.95
CA VAL A 77 -15.37 6.93 2.91
C VAL A 77 -15.89 8.33 2.53
N TYR A 78 -16.39 8.51 1.32
CA TYR A 78 -16.94 9.77 0.83
C TYR A 78 -18.39 9.58 0.36
N PRO A 79 -19.28 10.55 0.60
CA PRO A 79 -20.70 10.40 0.28
C PRO A 79 -20.99 10.36 -1.23
N THR A 80 -20.10 10.89 -2.06
CA THR A 80 -20.25 10.93 -3.52
C THR A 80 -19.33 9.95 -4.26
N MET A 81 -18.34 9.35 -3.56
CA MET A 81 -17.25 8.55 -4.14
C MET A 81 -16.85 9.02 -5.56
N TYR A 82 -16.88 8.12 -6.55
CA TYR A 82 -16.43 8.37 -7.91
C TYR A 82 -17.38 9.23 -8.76
N ARG A 83 -18.65 9.37 -8.35
CA ARG A 83 -19.58 10.33 -8.97
C ARG A 83 -19.12 11.76 -8.75
N GLY A 84 -18.48 12.03 -7.61
CA GLY A 84 -17.89 13.33 -7.32
C GLY A 84 -16.46 13.47 -7.85
N ARG A 85 -15.62 12.47 -7.60
CA ARG A 85 -14.22 12.47 -8.05
C ARG A 85 -13.71 11.05 -8.22
N LEU A 86 -13.18 10.74 -9.41
CA LEU A 86 -12.47 9.50 -9.69
C LEU A 86 -11.28 9.29 -8.73
N TRP A 87 -10.85 8.03 -8.58
CA TRP A 87 -9.61 7.74 -7.87
C TRP A 87 -8.43 8.41 -8.56
N THR A 88 -7.33 8.58 -7.81
CA THR A 88 -6.09 9.07 -8.43
C THR A 88 -5.45 7.95 -9.24
N ILE A 89 -5.39 8.10 -10.56
CA ILE A 89 -4.53 7.28 -11.42
C ILE A 89 -3.09 7.63 -11.05
N ARG A 90 -2.37 6.70 -10.43
CA ARG A 90 -1.06 6.94 -9.82
C ARG A 90 -0.12 5.77 -10.11
N GLN A 91 0.57 5.84 -11.25
CA GLN A 91 1.62 4.87 -11.54
C GLN A 91 2.87 5.18 -10.72
N TYR A 92 3.43 4.10 -10.20
CA TYR A 92 4.69 4.05 -9.49
C TYR A 92 5.80 4.07 -10.54
N ALA A 93 6.65 5.09 -10.46
CA ALA A 93 7.71 5.29 -11.44
C ALA A 93 8.92 5.97 -10.81
N GLY A 94 10.08 5.52 -11.28
CA GLY A 94 11.39 6.03 -10.92
C GLY A 94 12.42 5.02 -11.42
N PHE A 95 13.45 5.50 -12.09
CA PHE A 95 14.61 4.70 -12.50
C PHE A 95 15.73 5.64 -12.93
N GLY A 96 16.97 5.14 -12.90
CA GLY A 96 18.14 5.86 -13.36
C GLY A 96 18.37 7.16 -12.59
N SER A 97 18.65 8.22 -13.35
CA SER A 97 18.92 9.56 -12.82
C SER A 97 17.65 10.37 -12.62
N ALA A 98 17.76 11.51 -11.92
CA ALA A 98 16.65 12.43 -11.73
C ALA A 98 16.04 12.93 -13.06
N GLU A 99 16.86 13.11 -14.10
CA GLU A 99 16.42 13.49 -15.44
C GLU A 99 15.56 12.40 -16.11
N ASP A 100 15.99 11.14 -15.99
CA ASP A 100 15.27 9.99 -16.55
C ASP A 100 13.88 9.88 -15.92
N THR A 101 13.82 10.04 -14.59
CA THR A 101 12.57 10.02 -13.83
C THR A 101 11.68 11.23 -14.12
N ASN A 102 12.24 12.44 -14.26
CA ASN A 102 11.48 13.62 -14.69
C ASN A 102 10.83 13.42 -16.06
N LYS A 103 11.59 12.89 -17.03
CA LYS A 103 11.08 12.56 -18.37
C LYS A 103 9.91 11.58 -18.27
N ARG A 104 10.06 10.51 -17.48
CA ARG A 104 8.99 9.53 -17.23
C ARG A 104 7.75 10.17 -16.59
N TYR A 105 7.90 11.07 -15.62
CA TYR A 105 6.76 11.76 -15.02
C TYR A 105 6.02 12.65 -15.99
N ARG A 106 6.73 13.47 -16.76
CA ARG A 106 6.10 14.30 -17.78
C ARG A 106 5.34 13.45 -18.81
N TYR A 107 5.92 12.32 -19.22
CA TYR A 107 5.24 11.37 -20.10
C TYR A 107 3.95 10.83 -19.45
N LEU A 108 4.02 10.30 -18.23
CA LEU A 108 2.85 9.77 -17.52
C LEU A 108 1.74 10.81 -17.37
N LEU A 109 2.09 12.05 -17.03
CA LEU A 109 1.13 13.15 -16.96
C LEU A 109 0.48 13.44 -18.32
N SER A 110 1.26 13.39 -19.41
CA SER A 110 0.74 13.63 -20.76
C SER A 110 -0.27 12.56 -21.22
N ILE A 111 -0.17 11.33 -20.71
CA ILE A 111 -1.08 10.22 -21.06
C ILE A 111 -2.26 10.06 -20.09
N GLY A 112 -2.41 10.95 -19.10
CA GLY A 112 -3.57 11.03 -18.21
C GLY A 112 -3.36 10.52 -16.77
N GLN A 113 -2.13 10.32 -16.32
CA GLN A 113 -1.84 10.16 -14.89
C GLN A 113 -2.24 11.43 -14.11
N THR A 114 -2.84 11.27 -12.92
CA THR A 114 -3.38 12.39 -12.13
C THR A 114 -2.66 12.61 -10.80
N GLY A 115 -1.73 11.74 -10.43
CA GLY A 115 -0.82 11.92 -9.31
C GLY A 115 0.51 11.19 -9.54
N LEU A 116 1.61 11.70 -8.99
CA LEU A 116 2.93 11.09 -9.12
C LEU A 116 3.17 10.08 -7.99
N SER A 117 3.93 9.04 -8.25
CA SER A 117 4.42 8.12 -7.22
C SER A 117 5.86 7.76 -7.49
N MET A 118 6.73 8.08 -6.53
CA MET A 118 8.18 7.98 -6.68
C MET A 118 8.74 6.69 -6.11
N ALA A 119 9.40 5.96 -7.01
CA ALA A 119 10.23 4.81 -6.69
C ALA A 119 11.67 5.25 -6.48
N PHE A 120 12.30 4.78 -5.40
CA PHE A 120 13.69 5.10 -5.06
C PHE A 120 14.57 3.87 -5.20
N ASP A 121 15.83 4.06 -5.58
CA ASP A 121 16.79 2.96 -5.63
C ASP A 121 17.09 2.39 -4.23
N LEU A 122 17.67 1.19 -4.16
CA LEU A 122 18.00 0.56 -2.87
C LEU A 122 18.96 1.42 -2.02
N PRO A 123 20.01 2.07 -2.57
CA PRO A 123 20.87 2.96 -1.78
C PRO A 123 20.09 4.06 -1.06
N THR A 124 19.18 4.75 -1.77
CA THR A 124 18.34 5.80 -1.17
C THR A 124 17.45 5.23 -0.06
N GLN A 125 16.86 4.06 -0.29
CA GLN A 125 15.99 3.40 0.70
C GLN A 125 16.76 2.97 1.96
N LEU A 126 18.02 2.55 1.80
CA LEU A 126 18.89 2.06 2.86
C LEU A 126 19.78 3.14 3.47
N GLY A 127 19.61 4.42 3.13
CA GLY A 127 20.38 5.50 3.75
C GLY A 127 21.83 5.57 3.30
N LEU A 128 22.12 5.17 2.06
CA LEU A 128 23.48 5.11 1.50
C LEU A 128 23.61 6.12 0.35
N ASP A 129 24.74 6.84 0.32
CA ASP A 129 25.08 7.64 -0.85
C ASP A 129 25.56 6.74 -2.01
N PRO A 130 25.36 7.14 -3.27
CA PRO A 130 25.74 6.39 -4.47
C PRO A 130 27.22 5.98 -4.57
N ASP A 131 28.11 6.68 -3.88
CA ASP A 131 29.54 6.37 -3.81
C ASP A 131 29.91 5.41 -2.67
N HIS A 132 28.93 4.96 -1.87
CA HIS A 132 29.13 3.93 -0.87
C HIS A 132 29.45 2.57 -1.55
N PRO A 133 30.41 1.76 -1.05
CA PRO A 133 30.78 0.50 -1.68
C PRO A 133 29.62 -0.48 -1.91
N LEU A 134 28.69 -0.57 -0.96
CA LEU A 134 27.49 -1.41 -1.07
C LEU A 134 26.44 -0.85 -2.05
N ALA A 135 26.51 0.44 -2.42
CA ALA A 135 25.54 1.07 -3.29
C ALA A 135 25.86 0.93 -4.78
N TYR A 136 27.13 0.69 -5.12
CA TYR A 136 27.69 0.91 -6.47
C TYR A 136 26.93 0.23 -7.62
N TYR A 137 26.39 -0.97 -7.40
CA TYR A 137 25.66 -1.72 -8.44
C TYR A 137 24.16 -1.45 -8.46
N GLU A 138 23.64 -0.81 -7.41
CA GLU A 138 22.20 -0.59 -7.20
C GLU A 138 21.74 0.83 -7.54
N VAL A 139 22.68 1.74 -7.78
CA VAL A 139 22.39 3.14 -8.12
C VAL A 139 21.46 3.23 -9.34
N GLY A 140 20.27 3.78 -9.14
CA GLY A 140 19.28 3.98 -10.19
C GLY A 140 18.59 2.71 -10.73
N LYS A 141 18.87 1.51 -10.19
CA LYS A 141 18.42 0.24 -10.80
C LYS A 141 16.91 -0.01 -10.67
N VAL A 142 16.40 0.11 -9.44
CA VAL A 142 15.00 -0.21 -9.10
C VAL A 142 14.16 1.04 -8.80
N GLY A 143 14.76 2.21 -8.97
CA GLY A 143 14.16 3.50 -8.63
C GLY A 143 15.11 4.64 -8.96
N VAL A 144 14.68 5.89 -8.73
CA VAL A 144 15.55 7.06 -8.88
C VAL A 144 16.57 7.13 -7.75
N SER A 145 17.81 7.50 -8.07
CA SER A 145 18.83 7.78 -7.05
C SER A 145 18.66 9.18 -6.47
N MET A 146 18.61 9.30 -5.13
CA MET A 146 18.27 10.56 -4.44
C MET A 146 19.22 10.89 -3.28
N PRO A 147 20.53 11.07 -3.51
CA PRO A 147 21.47 11.43 -2.45
C PRO A 147 21.30 12.84 -1.89
N THR A 148 20.75 13.78 -2.67
CA THR A 148 20.70 15.21 -2.28
C THR A 148 19.45 15.91 -2.78
N VAL A 149 19.16 17.07 -2.18
CA VAL A 149 18.09 17.98 -2.61
C VAL A 149 18.20 18.45 -4.08
N VAL A 150 19.39 18.37 -4.68
CA VAL A 150 19.61 18.74 -6.09
C VAL A 150 18.89 17.76 -7.02
N GLU A 151 18.96 16.45 -6.74
CA GLU A 151 18.25 15.45 -7.54
C GLU A 151 16.74 15.66 -7.43
N MET A 152 16.22 15.95 -6.23
CA MET A 152 14.80 16.27 -6.04
C MET A 152 14.38 17.49 -6.86
N ASN A 153 15.22 18.53 -6.92
CA ASN A 153 14.95 19.70 -7.74
C ASN A 153 14.89 19.35 -9.25
N ILE A 154 15.77 18.48 -9.72
CA ILE A 154 15.79 18.01 -11.12
C ILE A 154 14.54 17.17 -11.42
N VAL A 155 14.18 16.22 -10.54
CA VAL A 155 12.99 15.38 -10.71
C VAL A 155 11.74 16.22 -10.89
N PHE A 156 11.60 17.34 -10.15
CA PHE A 156 10.44 18.21 -10.23
C PHE A 156 10.60 19.40 -11.18
N LYS A 157 11.67 19.48 -11.98
CA LYS A 157 11.81 20.53 -12.99
C LYS A 157 10.59 20.53 -13.92
N ASP A 158 10.00 21.71 -14.13
CA ASP A 158 8.79 21.91 -14.94
C ASP A 158 7.54 21.14 -14.47
N ILE A 159 7.49 20.70 -13.21
CA ILE A 159 6.32 20.06 -12.58
C ILE A 159 5.77 20.96 -11.46
N PRO A 160 4.48 21.35 -11.49
CA PRO A 160 3.88 22.24 -10.49
C PRO A 160 3.54 21.50 -9.19
N MET A 161 4.46 21.52 -8.23
CA MET A 161 4.37 20.79 -6.94
C MET A 161 3.19 21.22 -6.06
N ASP A 162 2.62 22.41 -6.28
CA ASP A 162 1.45 22.97 -5.60
C ASP A 162 0.11 22.51 -6.19
N LYS A 163 0.14 22.00 -7.43
CA LYS A 163 -1.06 21.56 -8.17
C LYS A 163 -1.20 20.04 -8.26
N ILE A 164 -0.08 19.32 -8.21
CA ILE A 164 -0.07 17.86 -8.28
C ILE A 164 0.03 17.21 -6.90
N THR A 165 -0.46 15.97 -6.78
CA THR A 165 -0.26 15.17 -5.58
C THR A 165 0.89 14.18 -5.79
N THR A 166 1.85 14.14 -4.87
CA THR A 166 3.06 13.31 -4.99
C THR A 166 3.11 12.27 -3.88
N SER A 167 3.20 10.99 -4.24
CA SER A 167 3.50 9.90 -3.32
C SER A 167 4.98 9.54 -3.39
N MET A 168 5.58 9.14 -2.28
CA MET A 168 6.98 8.73 -2.18
C MET A 168 7.05 7.41 -1.42
N THR A 169 7.42 6.32 -2.11
CA THR A 169 7.53 4.97 -1.52
C THR A 169 8.87 4.85 -0.81
N ILE A 170 8.98 5.49 0.34
CA ILE A 170 10.18 5.60 1.15
C ILE A 170 9.84 5.45 2.63
N ASN A 171 10.70 4.77 3.39
CA ASN A 171 10.41 4.35 4.77
C ASN A 171 11.52 4.78 5.73
N ALA A 172 12.63 4.04 5.81
CA ALA A 172 13.71 4.33 6.77
C ALA A 172 14.39 5.71 6.57
N THR A 173 14.23 6.32 5.40
CA THR A 173 14.75 7.65 5.03
C THR A 173 13.65 8.64 4.62
N ALA A 174 12.41 8.40 5.09
CA ALA A 174 11.24 9.17 4.68
C ALA A 174 11.29 10.67 5.05
N ILE A 175 11.85 11.02 6.22
CA ILE A 175 12.06 12.40 6.65
C ILE A 175 13.09 13.10 5.76
N GLU A 176 14.20 12.45 5.42
CA GLU A 176 15.24 13.02 4.54
C GLU A 176 14.64 13.36 3.18
N VAL A 177 13.95 12.40 2.56
CA VAL A 177 13.35 12.59 1.22
C VAL A 177 12.20 13.60 1.25
N LEU A 178 11.33 13.59 2.26
CA LEU A 178 10.29 14.61 2.40
C LEU A 178 10.89 15.99 2.65
N SER A 179 11.98 16.07 3.41
CA SER A 179 12.71 17.32 3.64
C SER A 179 13.27 17.88 2.33
N MET A 180 13.81 17.03 1.45
CA MET A 180 14.25 17.44 0.11
C MET A 180 13.07 18.01 -0.70
N TYR A 181 11.92 17.33 -0.68
CA TYR A 181 10.71 17.79 -1.37
C TYR A 181 10.24 19.17 -0.86
N VAL A 182 10.23 19.37 0.47
CA VAL A 182 9.87 20.65 1.09
C VAL A 182 10.85 21.76 0.73
N VAL A 183 12.16 21.50 0.81
CA VAL A 183 13.18 22.50 0.46
C VAL A 183 13.06 22.93 -1.00
N VAL A 184 12.81 21.99 -1.93
CA VAL A 184 12.59 22.31 -3.34
C VAL A 184 11.33 23.17 -3.52
N ALA A 185 10.22 22.80 -2.88
CA ALA A 185 8.99 23.59 -2.96
C ALA A 185 9.20 25.03 -2.45
N GLU A 186 9.84 25.19 -1.29
CA GLU A 186 10.10 26.51 -0.71
C GLU A 186 11.06 27.34 -1.55
N SER A 187 12.08 26.72 -2.15
CA SER A 187 12.99 27.41 -3.08
C SER A 187 12.29 27.98 -4.32
N ARG A 188 11.08 27.48 -4.63
CA ARG A 188 10.21 27.92 -5.72
C ARG A 188 9.09 28.86 -5.25
N GLY A 189 9.13 29.32 -3.99
CA GLY A 189 8.11 30.17 -3.40
C GLY A 189 6.79 29.45 -3.07
N ILE A 190 6.78 28.12 -3.03
CA ILE A 190 5.59 27.34 -2.69
C ILE A 190 5.55 27.14 -1.17
N ASP A 191 4.47 27.61 -0.55
CA ASP A 191 4.22 27.38 0.87
C ASP A 191 4.01 25.88 1.14
N ARG A 192 4.82 25.29 2.03
CA ARG A 192 4.73 23.88 2.42
C ARG A 192 3.32 23.45 2.84
N ARG A 193 2.49 24.35 3.38
CA ARG A 193 1.13 24.07 3.84
C ARG A 193 0.15 23.73 2.71
N VAL A 194 0.50 24.06 1.46
CA VAL A 194 -0.32 23.72 0.29
C VAL A 194 0.02 22.35 -0.32
N LEU A 195 1.19 21.79 0.03
CA LEU A 195 1.70 20.55 -0.55
C LEU A 195 0.78 19.37 -0.25
N ARG A 196 0.47 18.59 -1.28
CA ARG A 196 -0.38 17.40 -1.20
C ARG A 196 0.44 16.20 -1.60
N GLY A 197 0.42 15.18 -0.76
CA GLY A 197 1.21 14.00 -1.04
C GLY A 197 1.21 12.98 0.08
N THR A 198 2.08 12.00 -0.06
CA THR A 198 2.20 10.88 0.88
C THR A 198 3.65 10.42 0.94
N ILE A 199 4.17 10.18 2.14
CA ILE A 199 5.35 9.33 2.34
C ILE A 199 4.85 7.98 2.85
N GLN A 200 5.50 6.88 2.47
CA GLN A 200 5.09 5.56 2.95
C GLN A 200 5.32 5.44 4.46
N ASN A 201 6.54 5.71 4.93
CA ASN A 201 6.89 5.91 6.35
C ASN A 201 6.38 4.80 7.31
N ASP A 202 6.16 3.60 6.78
CA ASP A 202 5.70 2.45 7.53
C ASP A 202 6.89 1.51 7.71
N ILE A 203 7.50 1.58 8.89
CA ILE A 203 8.71 0.84 9.22
C ILE A 203 8.40 -0.55 9.79
N LEU A 204 7.20 -0.79 10.34
CA LEU A 204 6.84 -2.09 10.92
C LEU A 204 6.76 -3.17 9.84
N LYS A 205 6.12 -2.86 8.71
CA LYS A 205 6.08 -3.77 7.55
C LYS A 205 7.46 -4.03 6.92
N GLU A 206 8.45 -3.16 7.12
CA GLU A 206 9.83 -3.41 6.66
C GLU A 206 10.45 -4.59 7.41
N TYR A 207 10.22 -4.71 8.72
CA TYR A 207 10.76 -5.81 9.53
C TYR A 207 10.08 -7.16 9.27
N VAL A 208 8.92 -7.14 8.61
CA VAL A 208 8.11 -8.34 8.39
C VAL A 208 8.21 -8.86 6.96
N ALA A 209 8.13 -7.98 5.96
CA ALA A 209 7.97 -8.41 4.56
C ALA A 209 8.85 -7.68 3.54
N ARG A 210 9.26 -6.43 3.79
CA ARG A 210 9.90 -5.58 2.76
C ARG A 210 11.42 -5.40 2.92
N ASN A 211 11.95 -5.58 4.12
CA ASN A 211 13.38 -5.65 4.45
C ASN A 211 14.24 -4.40 4.15
N ASN A 212 13.65 -3.23 3.91
CA ASN A 212 14.38 -1.96 3.72
C ASN A 212 14.37 -1.10 5.00
N TYR A 213 14.81 -1.70 6.10
CA TYR A 213 15.05 -1.01 7.38
C TYR A 213 16.51 -0.59 7.53
N ILE A 214 16.78 0.36 8.44
CA ILE A 214 18.15 0.75 8.83
C ILE A 214 18.32 0.56 10.34
N TYR A 215 17.51 1.24 11.14
CA TYR A 215 17.63 1.28 12.59
C TYR A 215 16.82 0.17 13.28
N PRO A 216 17.10 -0.15 14.55
CA PRO A 216 16.26 -1.02 15.37
C PRO A 216 14.80 -0.52 15.50
N PRO A 217 13.84 -1.39 15.84
CA PRO A 217 12.41 -1.04 15.85
C PRO A 217 12.03 0.19 16.68
N TYR A 218 12.58 0.34 17.89
CA TYR A 218 12.24 1.47 18.78
C TYR A 218 12.61 2.85 18.20
N PRO A 219 13.89 3.14 17.84
CA PRO A 219 14.24 4.43 17.22
C PRO A 219 13.54 4.65 15.87
N SER A 220 13.30 3.59 15.11
CA SER A 220 12.52 3.63 13.88
C SER A 220 11.05 4.06 14.10
N MET A 221 10.40 3.57 15.15
CA MET A 221 9.04 3.98 15.52
C MET A 221 9.01 5.43 15.98
N ARG A 222 10.01 5.89 16.74
CA ARG A 222 10.17 7.32 17.06
C ARG A 222 10.29 8.15 15.78
N TYR A 223 11.18 7.76 14.87
CA TYR A 223 11.41 8.45 13.60
C TYR A 223 10.11 8.56 12.78
N ALA A 224 9.39 7.45 12.60
CA ALA A 224 8.14 7.44 11.84
C ALA A 224 7.07 8.34 12.47
N THR A 225 6.96 8.32 13.80
CA THR A 225 5.96 9.11 14.53
C THR A 225 6.33 10.59 14.64
N ASP A 226 7.62 10.92 14.65
CA ASP A 226 8.10 12.30 14.49
C ASP A 226 7.64 12.90 13.17
N ALA A 227 7.69 12.13 12.07
CA ALA A 227 7.19 12.56 10.78
C ALA A 227 5.66 12.78 10.78
N ILE A 228 4.89 11.92 11.45
CA ILE A 228 3.45 12.10 11.64
C ILE A 228 3.17 13.42 12.37
N MET A 229 3.78 13.61 13.54
CA MET A 229 3.53 14.78 14.37
C MET A 229 3.96 16.08 13.69
N TYR A 230 5.08 16.07 12.94
CA TYR A 230 5.56 17.24 12.20
C TYR A 230 4.63 17.61 11.04
N CYS A 231 4.26 16.64 10.20
CA CYS A 231 3.41 16.91 9.04
C CYS A 231 2.03 17.44 9.43
N VAL A 232 1.43 16.92 10.51
CA VAL A 232 0.12 17.38 10.98
C VAL A 232 0.13 18.88 11.31
N LYS A 233 1.25 19.38 11.88
CA LYS A 233 1.41 20.79 12.25
C LYS A 233 1.86 21.67 11.08
N GLU A 234 2.90 21.25 10.36
CA GLU A 234 3.63 22.10 9.40
C GLU A 234 3.29 21.85 7.93
N ILE A 235 2.78 20.65 7.61
CA ILE A 235 2.45 20.23 6.23
C ILE A 235 1.04 19.62 6.22
N PRO A 236 0.00 20.35 6.67
CA PRO A 236 -1.28 19.79 7.08
C PRO A 236 -2.09 19.13 5.97
N LYS A 237 -1.68 19.20 4.70
CA LYS A 237 -2.32 18.52 3.55
C LYS A 237 -1.60 17.24 3.13
N TRP A 238 -0.49 16.90 3.77
CA TRP A 238 0.28 15.69 3.56
C TRP A 238 -0.33 14.51 4.33
N ASN A 239 -0.31 13.31 3.74
CA ASN A 239 -0.53 12.06 4.48
C ASN A 239 0.85 11.56 4.96
N PRO A 240 1.16 11.64 6.27
CA PRO A 240 2.51 11.38 6.76
C PRO A 240 2.90 9.90 6.84
N ILE A 241 1.96 9.02 6.55
CA ILE A 241 2.18 7.57 6.54
C ILE A 241 1.15 6.91 5.63
N SER A 242 1.59 5.87 4.95
CA SER A 242 0.76 4.93 4.21
C SER A 242 0.96 3.54 4.82
N ILE A 243 0.08 3.17 5.75
CA ILE A 243 0.19 1.92 6.52
C ILE A 243 -0.16 0.75 5.60
N SER A 244 0.79 -0.14 5.35
CA SER A 244 0.90 -0.88 4.09
C SER A 244 0.75 -2.40 4.25
N GLY A 245 -0.39 -2.92 3.83
CA GLY A 245 -0.66 -4.34 3.65
C GLY A 245 -0.11 -4.95 2.37
N TYR A 246 0.03 -4.16 1.29
CA TYR A 246 0.47 -4.64 -0.03
C TYR A 246 1.66 -5.62 0.04
N HIS A 247 2.68 -5.27 0.82
CA HIS A 247 3.91 -6.07 0.93
C HIS A 247 3.71 -7.38 1.70
N PHE A 248 2.77 -7.42 2.66
CA PHE A 248 2.40 -8.68 3.32
C PHE A 248 1.78 -9.63 2.30
N GLU A 249 0.84 -9.15 1.49
CA GLU A 249 0.18 -9.95 0.47
C GLU A 249 1.18 -10.39 -0.62
N GLU A 250 2.08 -9.51 -1.07
CA GLU A 250 3.14 -9.89 -2.02
C GLU A 250 4.14 -10.89 -1.44
N ALA A 251 4.40 -10.86 -0.12
CA ALA A 251 5.24 -11.84 0.57
C ALA A 251 4.54 -13.18 0.85
N GLY A 252 3.21 -13.27 0.65
CA GLY A 252 2.46 -14.51 0.77
C GLY A 252 1.31 -14.50 1.78
N ALA A 253 1.02 -13.37 2.43
CA ALA A 253 -0.12 -13.27 3.33
C ALA A 253 -1.42 -13.59 2.60
N THR A 254 -2.34 -14.20 3.33
CA THR A 254 -3.76 -14.30 2.94
C THR A 254 -4.45 -12.94 3.03
N PRO A 255 -5.60 -12.73 2.37
CA PRO A 255 -6.35 -11.46 2.43
C PRO A 255 -6.68 -10.97 3.85
N ALA A 256 -7.06 -11.86 4.79
CA ALA A 256 -7.34 -11.48 6.16
C ALA A 256 -6.06 -11.15 6.95
N GLN A 257 -4.98 -11.90 6.72
CA GLN A 257 -3.67 -11.61 7.32
C GLN A 257 -3.15 -10.24 6.87
N GLU A 258 -3.27 -9.92 5.57
CA GLU A 258 -2.89 -8.61 5.03
C GLU A 258 -3.59 -7.48 5.82
N VAL A 259 -4.92 -7.53 5.92
CA VAL A 259 -5.67 -6.49 6.62
C VAL A 259 -5.36 -6.48 8.11
N ALA A 260 -5.35 -7.63 8.77
CA ALA A 260 -5.13 -7.72 10.21
C ALA A 260 -3.74 -7.20 10.62
N PHE A 261 -2.67 -7.61 9.92
CA PHE A 261 -1.32 -7.11 10.20
C PHE A 261 -1.22 -5.60 9.95
N THR A 262 -1.84 -5.11 8.87
CA THR A 262 -1.87 -3.66 8.58
C THR A 262 -2.60 -2.86 9.65
N LEU A 263 -3.74 -3.35 10.14
CA LEU A 263 -4.49 -2.66 11.19
C LEU A 263 -3.80 -2.78 12.56
N ALA A 264 -3.06 -3.86 12.81
CA ALA A 264 -2.22 -4.00 13.98
C ALA A 264 -1.05 -2.99 13.97
N ASP A 265 -0.38 -2.81 12.83
CA ASP A 265 0.63 -1.75 12.64
C ASP A 265 0.00 -0.36 12.87
N ALA A 266 -1.20 -0.13 12.34
CA ALA A 266 -1.92 1.13 12.53
C ALA A 266 -2.22 1.42 14.00
N ILE A 267 -2.63 0.40 14.77
CA ILE A 267 -2.86 0.50 16.21
C ILE A 267 -1.57 0.95 16.92
N GLU A 268 -0.41 0.37 16.59
CA GLU A 268 0.87 0.78 17.16
C GLU A 268 1.20 2.24 16.84
N TYR A 269 1.07 2.66 15.59
CA TYR A 269 1.31 4.07 15.23
C TYR A 269 0.41 5.04 15.98
N VAL A 270 -0.88 4.72 16.13
CA VAL A 270 -1.82 5.54 16.91
C VAL A 270 -1.42 5.59 18.39
N ASN A 271 -1.11 4.44 19.00
CA ASN A 271 -0.65 4.36 20.39
C ASN A 271 0.60 5.22 20.64
N TRP A 272 1.59 5.14 19.75
CA TRP A 272 2.83 5.90 19.89
C TRP A 272 2.62 7.42 19.81
N VAL A 273 1.79 7.88 18.87
CA VAL A 273 1.50 9.31 18.72
C VAL A 273 0.68 9.84 19.91
N ILE A 274 -0.31 9.07 20.40
CA ILE A 274 -1.09 9.43 21.59
C ILE A 274 -0.21 9.47 22.85
N LYS A 275 0.69 8.50 23.03
CA LYS A 275 1.63 8.45 24.16
C LYS A 275 2.52 9.69 24.22
N ARG A 276 2.77 10.34 23.07
CA ARG A 276 3.51 11.60 22.96
C ARG A 276 2.64 12.85 23.04
N GLY A 277 1.39 12.71 23.47
CA GLY A 277 0.51 13.81 23.86
C GLY A 277 -0.30 14.45 22.74
N MET A 278 -0.36 13.87 21.54
CA MET A 278 -1.20 14.39 20.45
C MET A 278 -2.56 13.69 20.44
N ASN A 279 -3.65 14.46 20.37
CA ASN A 279 -5.00 13.90 20.37
C ASN A 279 -5.26 13.11 19.07
N VAL A 280 -5.93 11.96 19.16
CA VAL A 280 -6.25 11.10 18.01
C VAL A 280 -6.92 11.85 16.86
N ASP A 281 -7.81 12.80 17.18
CA ASP A 281 -8.57 13.58 16.21
C ASP A 281 -7.77 14.72 15.54
N GLU A 282 -6.50 14.91 15.91
CA GLU A 282 -5.57 15.83 15.26
C GLU A 282 -4.85 15.15 14.09
N PHE A 283 -4.41 13.90 14.26
CA PHE A 283 -3.57 13.21 13.28
C PHE A 283 -4.27 12.09 12.50
N ALA A 284 -5.22 11.38 13.09
CA ALA A 284 -5.91 10.26 12.44
C ALA A 284 -6.53 10.63 11.08
N PRO A 285 -7.12 11.84 10.88
CA PRO A 285 -7.63 12.26 9.57
C PRO A 285 -6.58 12.34 8.45
N ARG A 286 -5.29 12.21 8.78
CA ARG A 286 -4.16 12.20 7.84
C ARG A 286 -3.53 10.84 7.63
N LEU A 287 -3.86 9.84 8.45
CA LEU A 287 -3.44 8.45 8.20
C LEU A 287 -4.04 7.96 6.88
N SER A 288 -3.24 7.21 6.13
CA SER A 288 -3.65 6.54 4.91
C SER A 288 -3.10 5.12 4.90
N PHE A 289 -3.65 4.28 4.03
CA PHE A 289 -3.37 2.86 3.96
C PHE A 289 -3.00 2.43 2.54
N PHE A 290 -2.43 1.24 2.40
CA PHE A 290 -2.05 0.70 1.09
C PHE A 290 -2.20 -0.81 1.05
N PHE A 291 -3.03 -1.32 0.14
CA PHE A 291 -3.34 -2.75 0.02
C PHE A 291 -3.05 -3.28 -1.39
N ALA A 292 -2.91 -4.60 -1.52
CA ALA A 292 -2.88 -5.27 -2.82
C ALA A 292 -4.29 -5.57 -3.34
N ALA A 293 -4.41 -5.84 -4.64
CA ALA A 293 -5.60 -6.44 -5.26
C ALA A 293 -5.19 -7.66 -6.10
N ARG A 294 -5.62 -8.84 -5.68
CA ARG A 294 -5.45 -10.12 -6.41
C ARG A 294 -6.64 -10.47 -7.31
N THR A 295 -6.50 -11.57 -8.04
CA THR A 295 -7.43 -12.02 -9.08
C THR A 295 -8.71 -12.65 -8.51
N ASN A 296 -8.74 -13.09 -7.24
CA ASN A 296 -9.99 -13.49 -6.59
C ASN A 296 -10.89 -12.27 -6.32
N PHE A 297 -11.63 -11.90 -7.36
CA PHE A 297 -12.29 -10.62 -7.53
C PHE A 297 -13.20 -10.22 -6.37
N PHE A 298 -14.15 -11.08 -6.00
CA PHE A 298 -15.14 -10.75 -4.96
C PHE A 298 -14.54 -10.72 -3.56
N GLU A 299 -13.54 -11.57 -3.29
CA GLU A 299 -12.85 -11.60 -2.01
C GLU A 299 -12.06 -10.31 -1.77
N GLN A 300 -11.41 -9.78 -2.79
CA GLN A 300 -10.68 -8.51 -2.70
C GLN A 300 -11.64 -7.34 -2.46
N ILE A 301 -12.82 -7.33 -3.08
CA ILE A 301 -13.86 -6.33 -2.80
C ILE A 301 -14.34 -6.42 -1.34
N ALA A 302 -14.63 -7.62 -0.86
CA ALA A 302 -15.04 -7.86 0.52
C ALA A 302 -13.95 -7.45 1.53
N LYS A 303 -12.68 -7.75 1.21
CA LYS A 303 -11.50 -7.33 1.98
C LYS A 303 -11.46 -5.82 2.21
N PHE A 304 -11.59 -5.02 1.16
CA PHE A 304 -11.55 -3.56 1.28
C PHE A 304 -12.74 -3.00 2.09
N ARG A 305 -13.93 -3.60 1.96
CA ARG A 305 -15.12 -3.21 2.72
C ARG A 305 -14.96 -3.55 4.21
N ALA A 306 -14.48 -4.75 4.51
CA ALA A 306 -14.22 -5.22 5.87
C ALA A 306 -13.14 -4.37 6.55
N ALA A 307 -12.04 -4.07 5.85
CA ALA A 307 -10.97 -3.22 6.37
C ALA A 307 -11.49 -1.86 6.86
N ARG A 308 -12.35 -1.19 6.09
CA ARG A 308 -12.97 0.09 6.50
C ARG A 308 -13.81 -0.06 7.77
N ARG A 309 -14.64 -1.10 7.83
CA ARG A 309 -15.55 -1.35 8.96
C ARG A 309 -14.78 -1.64 10.24
N VAL A 310 -13.76 -2.50 10.16
CA VAL A 310 -12.88 -2.84 11.29
C VAL A 310 -12.12 -1.60 11.78
N TRP A 311 -11.50 -0.84 10.87
CA TRP A 311 -10.79 0.38 11.25
C TRP A 311 -11.69 1.42 11.92
N ALA A 312 -12.88 1.64 11.38
CA ALA A 312 -13.85 2.58 11.96
C ALA A 312 -14.21 2.19 13.40
N LYS A 313 -14.42 0.89 13.66
CA LYS A 313 -14.66 0.35 15.01
C LYS A 313 -13.45 0.55 15.93
N ILE A 314 -12.25 0.18 15.48
CA ILE A 314 -11.00 0.39 16.25
C ILE A 314 -10.88 1.86 16.68
N MET A 315 -11.01 2.80 15.75
CA MET A 315 -10.85 4.23 16.03
C MET A 315 -11.92 4.76 16.99
N LYS A 316 -13.16 4.30 16.86
CA LYS A 316 -14.27 4.75 17.70
C LYS A 316 -14.24 4.13 19.10
N GLU A 317 -14.03 2.82 19.18
CA GLU A 317 -14.19 2.04 20.41
C GLU A 317 -12.90 1.98 21.23
N ARG A 318 -11.75 1.68 20.60
CA ARG A 318 -10.46 1.59 21.29
C ARG A 318 -9.87 2.97 21.57
N PHE A 319 -9.87 3.85 20.57
CA PHE A 319 -9.22 5.16 20.66
C PHE A 319 -10.16 6.31 21.00
N GLY A 320 -11.47 6.05 21.09
CA GLY A 320 -12.45 7.05 21.50
C GLY A 320 -12.58 8.24 20.55
N ALA A 321 -12.17 8.11 19.27
CA ALA A 321 -12.20 9.18 18.29
C ALA A 321 -13.60 9.80 18.19
N LYS A 322 -13.69 11.13 18.09
CA LYS A 322 -14.96 11.85 18.07
C LYS A 322 -15.27 12.41 16.69
N LYS A 323 -14.26 12.69 15.87
CA LYS A 323 -14.48 13.20 14.50
C LYS A 323 -14.68 12.02 13.54
N PRO A 324 -15.75 12.02 12.70
CA PRO A 324 -15.94 10.98 11.68
C PRO A 324 -14.73 10.81 10.75
N ARG A 325 -14.04 11.91 10.42
CA ARG A 325 -12.82 11.89 9.59
C ARG A 325 -11.64 11.14 10.22
N SER A 326 -11.64 10.90 11.52
CA SER A 326 -10.61 10.09 12.20
C SER A 326 -10.87 8.60 12.05
N MET A 327 -12.10 8.21 11.70
CA MET A 327 -12.54 6.82 11.58
C MET A 327 -12.48 6.30 10.13
N ILE A 328 -12.20 7.17 9.15
CA ILE A 328 -12.13 6.75 7.75
C ILE A 328 -10.81 6.04 7.45
N LEU A 329 -10.88 4.97 6.69
CA LEU A 329 -9.71 4.30 6.12
C LEU A 329 -9.60 4.70 4.64
N ARG A 330 -8.72 5.66 4.35
CA ARG A 330 -8.38 6.08 2.98
C ARG A 330 -7.20 5.24 2.50
N PHE A 331 -7.33 4.59 1.35
CA PHE A 331 -6.31 3.66 0.89
C PHE A 331 -5.95 3.81 -0.59
N HIS A 332 -4.67 3.58 -0.84
CA HIS A 332 -4.14 3.24 -2.16
C HIS A 332 -4.29 1.73 -2.39
N VAL A 333 -4.45 1.33 -3.64
CA VAL A 333 -4.34 -0.06 -4.07
C VAL A 333 -3.32 -0.18 -5.17
N GLN A 334 -2.57 -1.28 -5.16
CA GLN A 334 -1.76 -1.74 -6.28
C GLN A 334 -2.22 -3.15 -6.65
N THR A 335 -2.36 -3.41 -7.94
CA THR A 335 -2.63 -4.76 -8.45
C THR A 335 -1.48 -5.71 -8.05
N ALA A 336 -1.76 -6.98 -7.77
CA ALA A 336 -0.76 -7.90 -7.22
C ALA A 336 0.33 -8.27 -8.23
N GLY A 337 1.60 -7.93 -7.93
CA GLY A 337 2.75 -8.25 -8.76
C GLY A 337 3.09 -9.73 -8.74
N VAL A 338 2.98 -10.37 -7.58
CA VAL A 338 3.23 -11.80 -7.35
C VAL A 338 2.35 -12.72 -8.22
N GLN A 339 1.22 -12.22 -8.75
CA GLN A 339 0.34 -12.99 -9.64
C GLN A 339 0.63 -12.80 -11.14
N LEU A 340 1.58 -11.93 -11.49
CA LEU A 340 1.94 -11.66 -12.89
C LEU A 340 3.06 -12.60 -13.33
N THR A 341 2.95 -13.12 -14.55
CA THR A 341 3.82 -14.20 -15.04
C THR A 341 4.81 -13.70 -16.07
N ALA A 342 6.03 -14.22 -16.04
CA ALA A 342 7.04 -13.99 -17.07
C ALA A 342 6.66 -14.70 -18.39
N GLN A 343 5.99 -15.84 -18.28
CA GLN A 343 5.44 -16.60 -19.41
C GLN A 343 4.14 -15.92 -19.88
N GLN A 344 3.98 -15.80 -21.19
CA GLN A 344 2.81 -15.18 -21.82
C GLN A 344 2.45 -13.81 -21.19
N PRO A 345 3.39 -12.85 -21.11
CA PRO A 345 3.26 -11.66 -20.28
C PRO A 345 2.06 -10.78 -20.66
N GLU A 346 1.60 -10.80 -21.91
CA GLU A 346 0.40 -10.07 -22.35
C GLU A 346 -0.89 -10.51 -21.62
N VAL A 347 -0.95 -11.75 -21.12
CA VAL A 347 -2.05 -12.23 -20.27
C VAL A 347 -2.13 -11.44 -18.95
N ASN A 348 -1.03 -10.84 -18.51
CA ASN A 348 -1.02 -9.97 -17.34
C ASN A 348 -1.92 -8.75 -17.52
N ILE A 349 -2.16 -8.26 -18.74
CA ILE A 349 -3.13 -7.17 -18.99
C ILE A 349 -4.54 -7.57 -18.52
N ILE A 350 -4.92 -8.83 -18.76
CA ILE A 350 -6.23 -9.36 -18.35
C ILE A 350 -6.27 -9.48 -16.82
N ARG A 351 -5.22 -10.04 -16.22
CA ARG A 351 -5.10 -10.17 -14.75
C ARG A 351 -5.23 -8.81 -14.06
N THR A 352 -4.43 -7.84 -14.50
CA THR A 352 -4.41 -6.50 -13.88
C THR A 352 -5.69 -5.72 -14.15
N THR A 353 -6.40 -5.98 -15.25
CA THR A 353 -7.76 -5.43 -15.48
C THR A 353 -8.76 -5.92 -14.44
N ILE A 354 -8.78 -7.23 -14.14
CA ILE A 354 -9.67 -7.81 -13.12
C ILE A 354 -9.32 -7.27 -11.73
N GLN A 355 -8.03 -7.22 -11.41
CA GLN A 355 -7.52 -6.70 -10.13
C GLN A 355 -7.84 -5.21 -9.96
N ALA A 356 -7.64 -4.40 -11.01
CA ALA A 356 -7.99 -2.98 -11.02
C ALA A 356 -9.49 -2.77 -10.81
N LEU A 357 -10.33 -3.56 -11.48
CA LEU A 357 -11.78 -3.49 -11.31
C LEU A 357 -12.20 -3.85 -9.87
N ALA A 358 -11.57 -4.85 -9.24
CA ALA A 358 -11.80 -5.18 -7.84
C ALA A 358 -11.43 -4.01 -6.90
N ALA A 359 -10.31 -3.33 -7.17
CA ALA A 359 -9.89 -2.15 -6.42
C ALA A 359 -10.89 -0.98 -6.54
N VAL A 360 -11.41 -0.75 -7.74
CA VAL A 360 -12.43 0.27 -8.01
C VAL A 360 -13.73 -0.07 -7.30
N LEU A 361 -14.27 -1.27 -7.50
CA LEU A 361 -15.52 -1.68 -6.83
C LEU A 361 -15.37 -1.78 -5.30
N GLY A 362 -14.15 -2.02 -4.83
CA GLY A 362 -13.77 -1.95 -3.42
C GLY A 362 -13.70 -0.53 -2.85
N GLY A 363 -13.68 0.51 -3.68
CA GLY A 363 -13.70 1.91 -3.26
C GLY A 363 -12.33 2.53 -2.94
N ALA A 364 -11.27 2.17 -3.66
CA ALA A 364 -9.93 2.75 -3.52
C ALA A 364 -9.86 4.27 -3.82
N GLN A 365 -8.97 5.03 -3.15
CA GLN A 365 -8.79 6.46 -3.40
C GLN A 365 -7.68 6.77 -4.41
N SER A 366 -6.77 5.82 -4.63
CA SER A 366 -5.65 5.91 -5.56
C SER A 366 -5.33 4.51 -6.06
N LEU A 367 -4.97 4.34 -7.32
CA LEU A 367 -4.70 3.02 -7.91
C LEU A 367 -3.43 3.04 -8.75
N HIS A 368 -2.61 2.01 -8.54
CA HIS A 368 -1.52 1.59 -9.41
C HIS A 368 -1.94 0.32 -10.12
N VAL A 369 -1.81 0.31 -11.45
CA VAL A 369 -1.97 -0.90 -12.25
C VAL A 369 -0.60 -1.33 -12.76
N ASN A 370 -0.17 -2.51 -12.36
CA ASN A 370 1.12 -3.07 -12.75
C ASN A 370 1.13 -3.28 -14.26
N SER A 371 2.33 -3.21 -14.82
CA SER A 371 2.52 -3.36 -16.26
C SER A 371 2.65 -4.83 -16.63
N TYR A 372 2.39 -5.16 -17.89
CA TYR A 372 2.38 -6.56 -18.31
C TYR A 372 3.77 -7.22 -18.24
N ASP A 373 4.84 -6.40 -18.20
CA ASP A 373 6.25 -6.75 -18.10
C ASP A 373 6.78 -6.86 -16.66
N GLU A 374 5.90 -6.80 -15.64
CA GLU A 374 6.23 -6.80 -14.20
C GLU A 374 7.21 -7.90 -13.78
N ALA A 375 6.99 -9.14 -14.24
CA ALA A 375 7.79 -10.30 -13.84
C ALA A 375 9.20 -10.34 -14.50
N LEU A 376 9.53 -9.35 -15.34
CA LEU A 376 10.75 -9.33 -16.15
C LEU A 376 11.60 -8.08 -15.89
N SER A 377 10.99 -6.90 -15.82
CA SER A 377 11.71 -5.64 -15.59
C SER A 377 10.80 -4.53 -15.06
N LEU A 378 11.38 -3.39 -14.73
CA LEU A 378 10.62 -2.15 -14.62
C LEU A 378 9.87 -1.84 -15.93
N PRO A 379 8.75 -1.10 -15.88
CA PRO A 379 7.91 -0.89 -17.06
C PRO A 379 8.56 -0.07 -18.18
N THR A 380 8.43 -0.58 -19.40
CA THR A 380 8.62 0.21 -20.63
C THR A 380 7.56 1.31 -20.78
N GLU A 381 7.74 2.26 -21.72
CA GLU A 381 6.74 3.30 -21.99
C GLU A 381 5.43 2.71 -22.52
N LYS A 382 5.49 1.69 -23.39
CA LYS A 382 4.31 0.97 -23.90
C LYS A 382 3.57 0.25 -22.79
N ALA A 383 4.30 -0.46 -21.92
CA ALA A 383 3.67 -1.25 -20.87
C ALA A 383 2.97 -0.37 -19.82
N VAL A 384 3.63 0.72 -19.38
CA VAL A 384 3.00 1.64 -18.42
C VAL A 384 1.84 2.43 -19.03
N GLU A 385 1.88 2.71 -20.34
CA GLU A 385 0.76 3.34 -21.04
C GLU A 385 -0.48 2.44 -21.02
N LEU A 386 -0.33 1.16 -21.35
CA LEU A 386 -1.44 0.21 -21.30
C LEU A 386 -2.04 0.11 -19.88
N SER A 387 -1.21 0.14 -18.85
CA SER A 387 -1.70 0.17 -17.47
C SER A 387 -2.50 1.42 -17.12
N VAL A 388 -2.13 2.59 -17.67
CA VAL A 388 -2.95 3.80 -17.56
C VAL A 388 -4.26 3.66 -18.34
N ARG A 389 -4.22 3.06 -19.54
CA ARG A 389 -5.42 2.81 -20.36
C ARG A 389 -6.40 1.87 -19.67
N VAL A 390 -5.94 0.81 -18.99
CA VAL A 390 -6.81 -0.07 -18.18
C VAL A 390 -7.62 0.74 -17.18
N GLN A 391 -6.98 1.66 -16.45
CA GLN A 391 -7.70 2.51 -15.50
C GLN A 391 -8.67 3.47 -16.19
N GLN A 392 -8.29 4.03 -17.34
CA GLN A 392 -9.15 4.95 -18.10
C GLN A 392 -10.38 4.24 -18.68
N VAL A 393 -10.24 3.03 -19.22
CA VAL A 393 -11.37 2.21 -19.69
C VAL A 393 -12.33 1.92 -18.54
N ILE A 394 -11.82 1.52 -17.37
CA ILE A 394 -12.66 1.31 -16.19
C ILE A 394 -13.34 2.62 -15.79
N ALA A 395 -12.63 3.74 -15.78
CA ALA A 395 -13.16 5.02 -15.32
C ALA A 395 -14.20 5.65 -16.26
N TYR A 396 -14.02 5.52 -17.58
CA TYR A 396 -14.75 6.32 -18.56
C TYR A 396 -15.66 5.50 -19.48
N GLU A 397 -15.46 4.18 -19.61
CA GLU A 397 -16.23 3.33 -20.54
C GLU A 397 -17.10 2.29 -19.83
N SER A 398 -16.73 1.85 -18.62
CA SER A 398 -17.36 0.68 -17.99
C SER A 398 -18.67 0.94 -17.23
N GLY A 399 -18.99 2.20 -16.90
CA GLY A 399 -20.16 2.58 -16.09
C GLY A 399 -20.10 2.22 -14.59
N VAL A 400 -19.04 1.53 -14.13
CA VAL A 400 -18.96 1.05 -12.73
C VAL A 400 -18.76 2.17 -11.70
N VAL A 401 -18.45 3.38 -12.16
CA VAL A 401 -18.24 4.58 -11.32
C VAL A 401 -19.50 5.42 -11.12
N ASP A 402 -20.58 5.10 -11.84
CA ASP A 402 -21.82 5.89 -11.84
C ASP A 402 -22.68 5.65 -10.59
N THR A 403 -22.49 4.51 -9.93
CA THR A 403 -23.15 4.12 -8.67
C THR A 403 -22.14 3.79 -7.58
N ILE A 404 -22.43 4.20 -6.36
CA ILE A 404 -21.55 4.02 -5.21
C ILE A 404 -21.76 2.63 -4.59
N ASP A 405 -20.68 1.88 -4.39
CA ASP A 405 -20.70 0.51 -3.86
C ASP A 405 -21.80 -0.32 -4.54
N PRO A 406 -21.73 -0.52 -5.87
CA PRO A 406 -22.83 -1.14 -6.64
C PRO A 406 -23.07 -2.60 -6.26
N LEU A 407 -22.14 -3.23 -5.53
CA LEU A 407 -22.25 -4.57 -4.99
C LEU A 407 -22.88 -4.62 -3.58
N GLY A 408 -23.12 -3.47 -2.96
CA GLY A 408 -23.76 -3.39 -1.65
C GLY A 408 -25.19 -3.93 -1.70
N GLY A 409 -25.49 -4.86 -0.78
CA GLY A 409 -26.73 -5.63 -0.74
C GLY A 409 -26.67 -6.99 -1.45
N SER A 410 -25.60 -7.29 -2.20
CA SER A 410 -25.38 -8.63 -2.73
C SER A 410 -25.17 -9.62 -1.58
N TYR A 411 -26.01 -10.65 -1.49
CA TYR A 411 -25.99 -11.62 -0.38
C TYR A 411 -24.61 -12.27 -0.20
N TYR A 412 -23.94 -12.62 -1.30
CA TYR A 412 -22.60 -13.19 -1.25
C TYR A 412 -21.56 -12.17 -0.76
N ILE A 413 -21.59 -10.93 -1.24
CA ILE A 413 -20.59 -9.92 -0.88
C ILE A 413 -20.74 -9.48 0.57
N GLU A 414 -21.98 -9.32 1.06
CA GLU A 414 -22.20 -9.00 2.47
C GLU A 414 -21.78 -10.15 3.38
N TRP A 415 -22.13 -11.39 3.04
CA TRP A 415 -21.67 -12.57 3.77
C TRP A 415 -20.13 -12.65 3.79
N LEU A 416 -19.49 -12.48 2.64
CA LEU A 416 -18.03 -12.58 2.53
C LEU A 416 -17.32 -11.45 3.28
N THR A 417 -17.92 -10.26 3.30
CA THR A 417 -17.40 -9.12 4.08
C THR A 417 -17.48 -9.38 5.58
N ASP A 418 -18.57 -10.01 6.05
CA ASP A 418 -18.71 -10.42 7.46
C ASP A 418 -17.71 -11.52 7.83
N MET A 419 -17.56 -12.55 7.00
CA MET A 419 -16.57 -13.61 7.23
C MET A 419 -15.14 -13.05 7.27
N MET A 420 -14.82 -12.13 6.37
CA MET A 420 -13.53 -11.46 6.34
C MET A 420 -13.31 -10.61 7.60
N GLU A 421 -14.30 -9.83 8.04
CA GLU A 421 -14.21 -9.07 9.29
C GLU A 421 -13.96 -9.99 10.50
N GLU A 422 -14.69 -11.10 10.61
CA GLU A 422 -14.51 -12.05 11.71
C GLU A 422 -13.10 -12.63 11.74
N GLU A 423 -12.55 -12.99 10.58
CA GLU A 423 -11.19 -13.53 10.49
C GLU A 423 -10.13 -12.48 10.81
N ILE A 424 -10.33 -11.23 10.36
CA ILE A 424 -9.46 -10.10 10.71
C ILE A 424 -9.43 -9.92 12.24
N TRP A 425 -10.59 -9.92 12.91
CA TRP A 425 -10.66 -9.77 14.37
C TRP A 425 -9.95 -10.90 15.10
N LYS A 426 -10.10 -12.17 14.66
CA LYS A 426 -9.37 -13.30 15.27
C LYS A 426 -7.85 -13.10 15.22
N ILE A 427 -7.33 -12.63 14.08
CA ILE A 427 -5.89 -12.39 13.91
C ILE A 427 -5.46 -11.20 14.79
N LEU A 428 -6.25 -10.13 14.85
CA LEU A 428 -5.98 -8.98 15.74
C LEU A 428 -5.98 -9.39 17.22
N ASP A 429 -6.93 -10.20 17.66
CA ASP A 429 -6.98 -10.73 19.03
C ASP A 429 -5.76 -11.57 19.36
N GLN A 430 -5.27 -12.36 18.40
CA GLN A 430 -4.05 -13.13 18.57
C GLN A 430 -2.81 -12.23 18.73
N ILE A 431 -2.72 -11.14 17.96
CA ILE A 431 -1.63 -10.16 18.08
C ILE A 431 -1.69 -9.43 19.42
N GLU A 432 -2.89 -9.06 19.89
CA GLU A 432 -3.06 -8.44 21.21
C GLU A 432 -2.61 -9.39 22.33
N ARG A 433 -2.93 -10.69 22.25
CA ARG A 433 -2.46 -11.71 23.20
C ARG A 433 -0.94 -11.89 23.21
N LEU A 434 -0.28 -11.63 22.08
CA LEU A 434 1.19 -11.61 21.97
C LEU A 434 1.82 -10.34 22.54
N GLY A 435 1.02 -9.33 22.93
CA GLY A 435 1.48 -8.06 23.49
C GLY A 435 1.59 -6.93 22.47
N GLY A 436 0.84 -7.00 21.37
CA GLY A 436 0.84 -5.99 20.31
C GLY A 436 1.77 -6.34 19.15
N MET A 437 1.69 -5.55 18.07
CA MET A 437 2.35 -5.88 16.80
C MET A 437 3.87 -5.77 16.91
N LEU A 438 4.38 -4.79 17.66
CA LEU A 438 5.82 -4.64 17.89
C LEU A 438 6.40 -5.89 18.55
N ARG A 439 5.73 -6.43 19.58
CA ARG A 439 6.15 -7.65 20.26
C ARG A 439 5.98 -8.88 19.36
N ALA A 440 4.91 -8.95 18.58
CA ALA A 440 4.70 -10.04 17.62
C ALA A 440 5.82 -10.11 16.57
N ILE A 441 6.32 -8.96 16.09
CA ILE A 441 7.46 -8.85 15.17
C ILE A 441 8.74 -9.36 15.82
N GLU A 442 9.04 -8.98 17.07
CA GLU A 442 10.20 -9.47 17.80
C GLU A 442 10.18 -11.00 17.99
N LEU A 443 8.98 -11.57 18.18
CA LEU A 443 8.77 -13.01 18.26
C LEU A 443 8.80 -13.71 16.89
N GLY A 444 8.89 -12.97 15.79
CA GLY A 444 8.87 -13.48 14.42
C GLY A 444 7.53 -14.09 14.00
N TRP A 445 6.43 -13.79 14.70
CA TRP A 445 5.15 -14.47 14.47
C TRP A 445 4.51 -14.09 13.12
N PRO A 446 4.34 -12.80 12.76
CA PRO A 446 3.80 -12.44 11.44
C PRO A 446 4.62 -13.02 10.28
N GLN A 447 5.95 -13.02 10.39
CA GLN A 447 6.85 -13.57 9.38
C GLN A 447 6.61 -15.07 9.15
N ARG A 448 6.48 -15.85 10.23
CA ARG A 448 6.19 -17.29 10.13
C ARG A 448 4.81 -17.56 9.53
N GLU A 449 3.79 -16.79 9.90
CA GLU A 449 2.43 -16.96 9.36
C GLU A 449 2.37 -16.64 7.87
N ILE A 450 3.09 -15.61 7.42
CA ILE A 450 3.23 -15.27 5.99
C ILE A 450 3.98 -16.37 5.25
N ALA A 451 5.13 -16.83 5.77
CA ALA A 451 5.93 -17.88 5.15
C ALA A 451 5.15 -19.19 5.00
N LYS A 452 4.38 -19.56 6.04
CA LYS A 452 3.48 -20.72 5.99
C LYS A 452 2.43 -20.59 4.88
N SER A 453 1.74 -19.45 4.80
CA SER A 453 0.74 -19.20 3.76
C SER A 453 1.35 -19.22 2.34
N ALA A 454 2.51 -18.58 2.15
CA ALA A 454 3.27 -18.61 0.89
C ALA A 454 3.60 -20.05 0.48
N TYR A 455 4.12 -20.84 1.41
CA TYR A 455 4.51 -22.22 1.16
C TYR A 455 3.31 -23.09 0.77
N GLU A 456 2.20 -22.99 1.51
CA GLU A 456 0.96 -23.70 1.19
C GLU A 456 0.41 -23.30 -0.18
N HIS A 457 0.43 -22.01 -0.53
CA HIS A 457 0.03 -21.54 -1.85
C HIS A 457 0.91 -22.12 -2.95
N GLN A 458 2.23 -22.08 -2.79
CA GLN A 458 3.19 -22.59 -3.77
C GLN A 458 2.99 -24.09 -4.01
N LEU A 459 2.81 -24.90 -2.96
CA LEU A 459 2.49 -26.32 -3.10
C LEU A 459 1.21 -26.57 -3.89
N LYS A 460 0.16 -25.77 -3.67
CA LYS A 460 -1.10 -25.87 -4.42
C LYS A 460 -0.93 -25.51 -5.89
N VAL A 461 -0.07 -24.54 -6.22
CA VAL A 461 0.29 -24.20 -7.61
C VAL A 461 1.06 -25.35 -8.27
N GLU A 462 2.06 -25.91 -7.59
CA GLU A 462 2.87 -27.03 -8.12
C GLU A 462 2.05 -28.30 -8.33
N ARG A 463 1.07 -28.57 -7.45
CA ARG A 463 0.13 -29.69 -7.60
C ARG A 463 -0.96 -29.43 -8.65
N GLY A 464 -1.03 -28.22 -9.23
CA GLY A 464 -2.06 -27.83 -10.19
C GLY A 464 -3.45 -27.60 -9.58
N GLU A 465 -3.57 -27.52 -8.25
CA GLU A 465 -4.83 -27.23 -7.55
C GLU A 465 -5.25 -25.77 -7.73
N ILE A 466 -4.27 -24.87 -7.82
CA ILE A 466 -4.42 -23.47 -8.22
C ILE A 466 -3.92 -23.32 -9.67
N PRO A 467 -4.82 -23.06 -10.63
CA PRO A 467 -4.43 -22.89 -12.02
C PRO A 467 -3.75 -21.53 -12.26
N VAL A 468 -2.58 -21.57 -12.88
CA VAL A 468 -1.81 -20.40 -13.32
C VAL A 468 -1.59 -20.50 -14.84
N ILE A 469 -2.39 -19.73 -15.58
CA ILE A 469 -2.40 -19.74 -17.04
C ILE A 469 -1.02 -19.35 -17.58
N GLY A 470 -0.49 -20.19 -18.48
CA GLY A 470 0.83 -20.06 -19.08
C GLY A 470 1.99 -20.63 -18.25
N VAL A 471 1.73 -21.07 -17.01
CA VAL A 471 2.76 -21.63 -16.12
C VAL A 471 2.52 -23.11 -15.84
N ASN A 472 1.38 -23.47 -15.23
CA ASN A 472 1.01 -24.88 -14.97
C ASN A 472 -0.20 -25.34 -15.80
N MET A 473 -0.87 -24.42 -16.50
CA MET A 473 -2.04 -24.69 -17.34
C MET A 473 -1.95 -23.91 -18.64
N PHE A 474 -2.26 -24.53 -19.78
CA PHE A 474 -2.12 -23.92 -21.12
C PHE A 474 -0.69 -23.41 -21.39
N VAL A 475 0.30 -24.23 -21.04
CA VAL A 475 1.73 -23.91 -21.20
C VAL A 475 2.09 -23.91 -22.69
N LYS A 476 2.93 -22.96 -23.09
CA LYS A 476 3.56 -22.90 -24.41
C LYS A 476 5.08 -23.01 -24.24
N GLU A 477 5.76 -23.67 -25.17
CA GLU A 477 7.22 -23.83 -25.14
C GLU A 477 7.97 -22.56 -25.58
N GLU A 478 7.30 -21.61 -26.23
CA GLU A 478 7.92 -20.41 -26.78
C GLU A 478 8.34 -19.41 -25.69
N VAL A 479 9.58 -18.93 -25.78
CA VAL A 479 10.09 -17.84 -24.92
C VAL A 479 9.54 -16.50 -25.43
N PRO A 480 8.83 -15.73 -24.60
CA PRO A 480 8.22 -14.48 -25.03
C PRO A 480 9.30 -13.46 -25.45
N ARG A 481 9.12 -12.87 -26.64
CA ARG A 481 9.97 -11.78 -27.14
C ARG A 481 9.31 -10.44 -26.84
N ILE A 482 9.56 -9.90 -25.65
CA ILE A 482 9.12 -8.54 -25.30
C ILE A 482 10.32 -7.62 -25.09
N GLU A 483 10.11 -6.33 -25.36
CA GLU A 483 11.06 -5.29 -24.96
C GLU A 483 11.05 -5.13 -23.44
N VAL A 484 12.22 -5.03 -22.83
CA VAL A 484 12.41 -4.82 -21.39
C VAL A 484 13.17 -3.53 -21.14
N LEU A 485 12.83 -2.81 -20.08
CA LEU A 485 13.53 -1.59 -19.73
C LEU A 485 14.93 -1.93 -19.23
N LYS A 486 15.94 -1.28 -19.81
CA LYS A 486 17.33 -1.33 -19.33
C LYS A 486 17.74 0.04 -18.83
N VAL A 487 18.13 0.12 -17.56
CA VAL A 487 18.66 1.35 -16.98
C VAL A 487 20.06 1.61 -17.55
N ASP A 488 20.25 2.81 -18.10
CA ASP A 488 21.53 3.30 -18.61
C ASP A 488 22.58 3.34 -17.47
N PRO A 489 23.69 2.56 -17.56
CA PRO A 489 24.75 2.59 -16.56
C PRO A 489 25.36 3.99 -16.35
N ALA A 490 25.31 4.86 -17.36
CA ALA A 490 25.82 6.23 -17.23
C ALA A 490 24.97 7.09 -16.27
N ALA A 491 23.75 6.68 -15.93
CA ALA A 491 22.94 7.32 -14.89
C ALA A 491 23.68 7.39 -13.55
N ARG A 492 24.38 6.32 -13.17
CA ARG A 492 25.19 6.28 -11.95
C ARG A 492 26.32 7.31 -11.99
N GLU A 493 27.06 7.35 -13.09
CA GLU A 493 28.19 8.28 -13.25
C GLU A 493 27.72 9.75 -13.18
N ARG A 494 26.55 10.06 -13.76
CA ARG A 494 25.92 11.39 -13.65
C ARG A 494 25.64 11.76 -12.18
N VAL A 495 25.03 10.85 -11.42
CA VAL A 495 24.66 11.07 -10.02
C VAL A 495 25.91 11.23 -9.14
N ILE A 496 26.91 10.35 -9.28
CA ILE A 496 28.17 10.42 -8.51
C ILE A 496 28.93 11.71 -8.82
N LYS A 497 28.99 12.11 -10.09
CA LYS A 497 29.63 13.37 -10.48
C LYS A 497 28.98 14.56 -9.77
N ARG A 498 27.65 14.67 -9.79
CA ARG A 498 26.90 15.74 -9.11
C ARG A 498 27.10 15.71 -7.60
N LEU A 499 27.07 14.53 -6.99
CA LEU A 499 27.34 14.35 -5.56
C LEU A 499 28.70 14.97 -5.18
N ASN A 500 29.74 14.66 -5.95
CA ASN A 500 31.09 15.19 -5.73
C ASN A 500 31.16 16.71 -5.91
N GLU A 501 30.46 17.27 -6.90
CA GLU A 501 30.37 18.72 -7.12
C GLU A 501 29.66 19.43 -5.96
N ILE A 502 28.60 18.83 -5.41
CA ILE A 502 27.87 19.38 -4.26
C ILE A 502 28.74 19.39 -3.01
N ARG A 503 29.42 18.28 -2.70
CA ARG A 503 30.34 18.23 -1.56
C ARG A 503 31.48 19.24 -1.69
N LYS A 504 32.00 19.48 -2.90
CA LYS A 504 33.04 20.50 -3.13
C LYS A 504 32.55 21.95 -3.00
N SER A 505 31.27 22.21 -3.23
CA SER A 505 30.73 23.58 -3.34
C SER A 505 29.86 24.03 -2.17
N ARG A 506 29.48 23.13 -1.26
CA ARG A 506 28.66 23.45 -0.10
C ARG A 506 29.50 24.05 1.05
N ASP A 507 28.80 24.68 1.98
CA ASP A 507 29.39 25.21 3.22
C ASP A 507 29.59 24.06 4.22
N GLU A 508 30.80 23.49 4.24
CA GLU A 508 31.13 22.33 5.08
C GLU A 508 30.96 22.59 6.58
N MET A 509 31.17 23.83 7.03
CA MET A 509 30.98 24.18 8.44
C MET A 509 29.50 24.08 8.82
N LYS A 510 28.61 24.66 8.01
CA LYS A 510 27.16 24.57 8.23
C LYS A 510 26.64 23.13 8.16
N VAL A 511 27.16 22.32 7.23
CA VAL A 511 26.78 20.90 7.14
C VAL A 511 27.20 20.17 8.40
N ARG A 512 28.44 20.32 8.84
CA ARG A 512 28.94 19.70 10.07
C ARG A 512 28.13 20.10 11.29
N ASP A 513 27.81 21.39 11.42
CA ASP A 513 27.00 21.90 12.53
C ASP A 513 25.59 21.32 12.49
N ALA A 514 24.94 21.28 11.33
CA ALA A 514 23.61 20.70 11.19
C ALA A 514 23.58 19.19 11.50
N LEU A 515 24.58 18.43 11.05
CA LEU A 515 24.70 17.00 11.39
C LEU A 515 24.98 16.78 12.88
N ASN A 516 25.78 17.64 13.52
CA ASN A 516 25.98 17.59 14.97
C ASN A 516 24.68 17.85 15.74
N GLU A 517 23.82 18.77 15.28
CA GLU A 517 22.51 18.98 15.89
C GLU A 517 21.58 17.77 15.68
N VAL A 518 21.59 17.16 14.49
CA VAL A 518 20.86 15.89 14.25
C VAL A 518 21.32 14.81 15.22
N ARG A 519 22.63 14.65 15.44
CA ARG A 519 23.19 13.70 16.42
C ARG A 519 22.69 13.97 17.83
N LYS A 520 22.81 15.20 18.32
CA LYS A 520 22.37 15.59 19.68
C LYS A 520 20.87 15.36 19.89
N VAL A 521 20.06 15.56 18.86
CA VAL A 521 18.60 15.34 18.92
C VAL A 521 18.26 13.86 18.83
N ALA A 522 19.02 13.07 18.08
CA ALA A 522 18.85 11.62 18.03
C ALA A 522 18.98 10.96 19.42
N GLU A 523 19.78 11.54 20.32
CA GLU A 523 19.93 11.11 21.73
C GLU A 523 18.76 11.51 22.65
N LYS A 524 17.87 12.43 22.22
CA LYS A 524 16.78 12.99 23.03
C LYS A 524 15.41 12.54 22.56
N GLU A 525 14.80 11.58 23.24
CA GLU A 525 13.53 10.95 22.80
C GLU A 525 12.32 11.89 22.72
N ASP A 526 12.32 12.97 23.49
CA ASP A 526 11.24 13.94 23.59
C ASP A 526 11.27 15.00 22.48
N VAL A 527 12.40 15.17 21.80
CA VAL A 527 12.58 16.16 20.74
C VAL A 527 12.27 15.57 19.38
N ASN A 528 11.42 16.25 18.60
CA ASN A 528 11.09 15.85 17.24
C ASN A 528 12.29 16.09 16.31
N ILE A 529 12.74 15.05 15.61
CA ILE A 529 13.96 15.10 14.79
C ILE A 529 13.75 15.74 13.41
N PHE A 530 12.51 15.81 12.92
CA PHE A 530 12.20 16.30 11.57
C PHE A 530 12.76 17.70 11.26
N PRO A 531 12.58 18.73 12.11
CA PRO A 531 13.08 20.07 11.82
C PRO A 531 14.60 20.12 11.62
N TYR A 532 15.35 19.25 12.33
CA TYR A 532 16.80 19.20 12.29
C TYR A 532 17.30 18.51 11.02
N ILE A 533 16.65 17.41 10.62
CA ILE A 533 16.91 16.77 9.32
C ILE A 533 16.56 17.73 8.17
N LEU A 534 15.43 18.45 8.27
CA LEU A 534 15.05 19.47 7.30
C LEU A 534 16.12 20.56 7.16
N ASN A 535 16.70 21.01 8.27
CA ASN A 535 17.80 21.97 8.26
C ASN A 535 19.07 21.40 7.63
N ALA A 536 19.44 20.15 7.97
CA ALA A 536 20.59 19.46 7.38
C ALA A 536 20.45 19.36 5.84
N VAL A 537 19.28 18.96 5.35
CA VAL A 537 18.98 18.93 3.91
C VAL A 537 19.08 20.33 3.29
N ARG A 538 18.61 21.38 3.99
CA ARG A 538 18.66 22.77 3.50
C ARG A 538 20.09 23.26 3.30
N VAL A 539 21.04 22.84 4.15
CA VAL A 539 22.47 23.14 4.01
C VAL A 539 23.22 22.15 3.12
N LYS A 540 22.50 21.30 2.37
CA LYS A 540 23.05 20.31 1.43
C LYS A 540 23.86 19.17 2.08
N ALA A 541 23.51 18.78 3.30
CA ALA A 541 23.88 17.46 3.80
C ALA A 541 23.26 16.38 2.90
N THR A 542 23.99 15.30 2.66
CA THR A 542 23.48 14.19 1.86
C THR A 542 22.57 13.29 2.69
N LEU A 543 21.73 12.52 2.01
CA LEU A 543 20.93 11.47 2.66
C LEU A 543 21.83 10.47 3.38
N GLY A 544 22.93 10.03 2.76
CA GLY A 544 23.89 9.11 3.39
C GLY A 544 24.56 9.67 4.64
N GLU A 545 24.91 10.96 4.67
CA GLU A 545 25.52 11.63 5.84
C GLU A 545 24.54 11.74 7.02
N ILE A 546 23.28 12.08 6.73
CA ILE A 546 22.23 12.15 7.75
C ILE A 546 21.98 10.75 8.30
N SER A 547 21.75 9.76 7.44
CA SER A 547 21.49 8.39 7.87
C SER A 547 22.69 7.79 8.61
N LYS A 548 23.95 8.09 8.20
CA LYS A 548 25.16 7.70 8.92
C LYS A 548 25.21 8.29 10.33
N THR A 549 24.89 9.57 10.46
CA THR A 549 24.83 10.25 11.77
C THR A 549 23.83 9.56 12.70
N LEU A 550 22.66 9.16 12.18
CA LEU A 550 21.66 8.43 12.95
C LEU A 550 22.11 7.00 13.30
N ARG A 551 22.79 6.29 12.38
CA ARG A 551 23.38 4.96 12.66
C ARG A 551 24.38 5.00 13.80
N GLU A 552 25.18 6.06 13.89
CA GLU A 552 26.18 6.20 14.95
C GLU A 552 25.55 6.35 16.35
N VAL A 553 24.28 6.79 16.44
CA VAL A 553 23.55 6.94 17.70
C VAL A 553 22.63 5.75 17.98
N TRP A 554 21.88 5.30 16.98
CA TRP A 554 20.84 4.27 17.14
C TRP A 554 21.29 2.85 16.81
N GLY A 555 22.45 2.70 16.16
CA GLY A 555 22.90 1.44 15.61
C GLY A 555 22.11 1.00 14.37
N GLU A 556 22.33 -0.25 13.97
CA GLU A 556 21.67 -0.88 12.83
C GLU A 556 20.94 -2.15 13.24
N TRP A 557 19.78 -2.39 12.65
CA TRP A 557 19.02 -3.61 12.90
C TRP A 557 19.63 -4.81 12.18
N LYS A 558 19.74 -5.93 12.89
CA LYS A 558 20.01 -7.23 12.31
C LYS A 558 18.78 -8.09 12.54
N ALA A 559 18.10 -8.48 11.45
CA ALA A 559 16.94 -9.33 11.57
C ALA A 559 17.31 -10.68 12.19
N PRO A 560 16.45 -11.23 13.07
CA PRO A 560 16.60 -12.60 13.52
C PRO A 560 16.41 -13.57 12.34
N GLU A 561 17.20 -14.63 12.29
CA GLU A 561 17.00 -15.70 11.32
C GLU A 561 15.70 -16.45 11.65
N VAL A 562 14.73 -16.39 10.75
CA VAL A 562 13.46 -17.14 10.85
C VAL A 562 13.54 -18.28 9.82
N PHE A 563 13.65 -19.51 10.30
CA PHE A 563 13.66 -20.73 9.49
C PHE A 563 12.25 -21.28 9.26
#